data_AF-A0A8B6M2T6-F1
#
_entry.id   AF-A0A8B6M2T6-F1
#
_cell.length_a   1.000
_cell.length_b   1.000
_cell.length_c   1.000
_cell.angle_alpha   90.00
_cell.angle_beta   90.00
_cell.angle_gamma   90.00
#
_symmetry.space_group_name_H-M   'P 1'
#
loop_
_entity.id
_entity.type
_entity.pdbx_description
1 polymer ?
#
loop_
_entity_poly.entity_id
_entity_poly.type
_entity_poly.pdbx_seq_one_letter_code
_entity_poly.pdbx_strand_id
1 'polypeptide(L)'
;MILLIVITEMNERTHKREQIVSHGIILETGKTIALPCEHPTRLGGVFDPELGEYVIHDKAPPASIADVRPRHGRASPRFGAP
;
A
#
# COMPACT_ATOMS: atom_id res chain seq x y z
N MET A 1 4.70 16.00 -1.31
CA MET A 1 5.18 14.70 -1.86
C MET A 1 6.15 14.06 -0.88
N ILE A 2 6.07 12.73 -0.68
CA ILE A 2 6.93 12.00 0.25
C ILE A 2 7.80 11.02 -0.54
N LEU A 3 9.12 11.13 -0.40
CA LEU A 3 10.08 10.16 -0.93
C LEU A 3 10.18 8.99 0.05
N LEU A 4 10.07 7.76 -0.43
CA LEU A 4 10.19 6.55 0.38
C LEU A 4 11.60 5.99 0.26
N ILE A 5 12.28 5.87 1.40
CA ILE A 5 13.58 5.23 1.45
C ILE A 5 13.37 3.73 1.64
N VAL A 6 13.73 2.98 0.61
CA VAL A 6 13.54 1.53 0.55
C VAL A 6 14.88 0.84 0.78
N ILE A 7 14.87 -0.15 1.66
CA ILE A 7 15.98 -1.06 1.86
C ILE A 7 15.59 -2.45 1.38
N THR A 8 16.59 -3.22 0.94
CA THR A 8 16.39 -4.62 0.57
C THR A 8 16.94 -5.50 1.67
N GLU A 9 16.07 -6.27 2.31
CA GLU A 9 16.45 -7.19 3.38
C GLU A 9 16.11 -8.63 3.00
N MET A 10 16.82 -9.60 3.60
CA MET A 10 16.50 -11.00 3.45
C MET A 10 15.39 -11.36 4.44
N ASN A 11 14.23 -11.76 3.93
CA ASN A 11 13.19 -12.29 4.79
C ASN A 11 13.59 -13.70 5.25
N GLU A 12 13.84 -13.87 6.54
CA GLU A 12 14.32 -15.13 7.12
C GLU A 12 13.32 -16.28 6.95
N ARG A 13 12.02 -15.97 6.90
CA ARG A 13 10.97 -16.98 6.74
C ARG A 13 10.85 -17.46 5.30
N THR A 14 11.01 -16.56 4.33
CA THR A 14 10.83 -16.89 2.90
C THR A 14 12.15 -17.15 2.18
N HIS A 15 13.29 -16.82 2.80
CA HIS A 15 14.63 -16.79 2.21
C HIS A 15 14.71 -15.99 0.90
N LYS A 16 13.86 -14.97 0.77
CA LYS A 16 13.83 -14.07 -0.40
C LYS A 16 14.24 -12.67 0.01
N ARG A 17 14.89 -11.97 -0.92
CA ARG A 17 15.14 -10.53 -0.80
C ARG A 17 13.83 -9.79 -1.00
N GLU A 18 13.46 -8.97 -0.03
CA GLU A 18 12.23 -8.18 -0.05
C GLU A 18 12.58 -6.71 0.13
N GLN A 19 11.88 -5.85 -0.63
CA GLN A 19 11.97 -4.41 -0.49
C GLN A 19 11.03 -3.96 0.62
N ILE A 20 11.57 -3.26 1.61
CA ILE A 20 10.81 -2.69 2.71
C ILE A 20 11.14 -1.21 2.87
N VAL A 21 10.16 -0.43 3.28
CA VAL A 21 10.34 0.99 3.59
C VAL A 21 10.99 1.11 4.96
N SER A 22 12.02 1.95 5.07
CA SER A 22 12.63 2.32 6.34
C SER A 22 11.99 3.60 6.89
N HIS A 23 11.96 4.65 6.08
CA HIS A 23 11.43 5.96 6.45
C HIS A 23 11.00 6.74 5.21
N GLY A 24 10.24 7.81 5.42
CA GLY A 24 9.86 8.76 4.38
C GLY A 24 10.53 10.12 4.58
N ILE A 25 10.73 10.85 3.50
CA ILE A 25 11.20 12.25 3.51
C ILE A 25 10.13 13.12 2.87
N ILE A 26 9.58 14.07 3.63
CA ILE A 26 8.67 15.08 3.09
C ILE A 26 9.48 16.08 2.28
N LEU A 27 9.40 16.04 0.95
CA LEU A 27 10.28 16.83 0.08
C LEU A 27 10.14 18.35 0.30
N GLU A 28 8.96 18.82 0.66
CA GLU A 28 8.68 20.25 0.88
C GLU A 28 9.38 20.81 2.13
N THR A 29 9.62 19.96 3.14
CA THR A 29 10.17 20.39 4.44
C THR A 29 11.53 19.77 4.76
N GLY A 30 11.95 18.76 3.99
CA GLY A 30 13.11 17.92 4.29
C GLY A 30 12.94 17.04 5.54
N LYS A 31 11.75 17.00 6.14
CA LYS A 31 11.53 16.28 7.39
C LYS A 31 11.43 14.78 7.16
N THR A 32 12.21 14.02 7.92
CA THR A 32 12.10 12.57 7.99
C THR A 32 10.92 12.15 8.86
N ILE A 33 10.13 11.20 8.35
CA ILE A 33 9.02 10.57 9.05
C ILE A 33 9.24 9.08 9.15
N ALA A 34 8.92 8.50 10.31
CA ALA A 34 8.90 7.06 10.48
C ALA A 34 7.68 6.50 9.74
N LEU A 35 7.90 5.44 8.97
CA LEU A 35 6.85 4.73 8.25
C LEU A 35 6.84 3.25 8.67
N PRO A 36 5.73 2.54 8.48
CA PRO A 36 5.71 1.10 8.71
C PRO A 36 6.73 0.39 7.84
N CYS A 37 7.41 -0.62 8.39
CA CYS A 37 8.34 -1.48 7.67
C CYS A 37 7.58 -2.46 6.76
N GLU A 38 6.98 -1.93 5.71
CA GLU A 38 6.21 -2.67 4.72
C GLU A 38 6.72 -2.39 3.31
N HIS A 39 6.28 -3.21 2.35
CA HIS A 39 6.59 -2.98 0.94
C HIS A 39 6.05 -1.61 0.50
N PRO A 40 6.81 -0.79 -0.26
CA PRO A 40 6.42 0.59 -0.61
C PRO A 40 5.04 0.69 -1.27
N THR A 41 4.67 -0.28 -2.10
CA THR A 41 3.36 -0.32 -2.76
C THR A 41 2.18 -0.50 -1.79
N ARG A 42 2.38 -1.11 -0.62
CA ARG A 42 1.33 -1.23 0.42
C ARG A 42 1.05 0.09 1.13
N LEU A 43 2.05 0.97 1.17
CA LEU A 43 1.92 2.32 1.72
C LEU A 43 1.34 3.32 0.70
N GLY A 44 0.95 2.85 -0.49
CA GLY A 44 0.53 3.72 -1.59
C GLY A 44 1.69 4.38 -2.33
N GLY A 45 2.92 3.89 -2.12
CA GLY A 45 4.10 4.32 -2.86
C GLY A 45 4.06 3.85 -4.31
N VAL A 46 4.31 4.78 -5.23
CA VAL A 46 4.47 4.52 -6.66
C VAL A 46 5.93 4.70 -7.02
N PHE A 47 6.49 3.80 -7.82
CA PHE A 47 7.86 3.97 -8.30
C PHE A 47 7.90 5.07 -9.36
N ASP A 48 8.70 6.09 -9.11
CA ASP A 48 8.99 7.17 -10.05
C ASP A 48 10.28 6.84 -10.81
N PRO A 49 10.22 6.48 -12.10
CA PRO A 49 11.39 6.09 -12.87
C PRO A 49 12.32 7.27 -13.19
N GLU A 50 11.87 8.51 -13.09
CA GLU A 50 12.70 9.69 -13.31
C GLU A 50 13.60 9.96 -12.10
N LEU A 51 13.06 9.75 -10.90
CA LEU A 51 13.82 9.83 -9.64
C LEU A 51 14.56 8.54 -9.31
N GLY A 52 14.11 7.40 -9.84
CA GLY A 52 14.63 6.08 -9.49
C GLY A 52 14.22 5.61 -8.10
N GLU A 53 13.16 6.20 -7.53
CA GLU A 53 12.76 6.03 -6.13
C GLU A 53 11.25 5.85 -6.01
N TYR A 54 10.79 5.34 -4.86
CA TYR A 54 9.35 5.27 -4.57
C TYR A 54 8.86 6.56 -3.93
N VAL A 55 7.67 7.01 -4.32
CA VAL A 55 7.09 8.28 -3.88
C VAL A 55 5.62 8.13 -3.54
N ILE A 56 5.16 8.87 -2.53
CA ILE A 56 3.74 9.03 -2.21
C ILE A 56 3.34 10.46 -2.59
N HIS A 57 2.40 10.56 -3.53
CA HIS A 57 1.75 11.83 -3.85
C HIS A 57 0.54 12.00 -2.93
N ASP A 58 0.35 13.22 -2.43
CA ASP A 58 -0.75 13.58 -1.51
C ASP A 58 -2.15 13.46 -2.15
N LYS A 59 -2.20 13.16 -3.45
CA LYS A 59 -3.43 12.83 -4.14
C LYS A 59 -3.79 11.38 -3.79
N ALA A 60 -4.72 11.23 -2.84
CA ALA A 60 -5.33 9.96 -2.46
C ALA A 60 -5.47 9.01 -3.66
N PRO A 61 -5.10 7.72 -3.53
CA PRO A 61 -5.35 6.77 -4.61
C PRO A 61 -6.86 6.79 -4.92
N PRO A 62 -7.28 6.72 -6.20
CA PRO A 62 -8.67 6.45 -6.50
C PRO A 62 -9.02 5.15 -5.78
N ALA A 63 -10.09 5.18 -4.98
CA ALA A 63 -10.59 4.04 -4.25
C ALA A 63 -10.91 2.90 -5.21
N SER A 64 -9.97 1.97 -5.43
CA SER A 64 -10.24 0.70 -6.10
C SER A 64 -9.63 -0.46 -5.32
N ILE A 65 -10.06 -0.59 -4.05
CA ILE A 65 -10.02 -1.86 -3.31
C ILE A 65 -11.45 -2.27 -2.87
N ALA A 66 -12.48 -1.65 -3.45
CA ALA A 66 -13.88 -2.00 -3.18
C ALA A 66 -14.40 -3.24 -3.94
N ASP A 67 -13.57 -3.92 -4.75
CA ASP A 67 -13.95 -5.22 -5.37
C ASP A 67 -13.70 -6.43 -4.45
N VAL A 68 -13.29 -6.23 -3.20
CA VAL A 68 -13.40 -7.28 -2.17
C VAL A 68 -14.83 -7.31 -1.66
N ARG A 69 -15.74 -7.89 -2.46
CA ARG A 69 -17.10 -8.20 -1.99
C ARG A 69 -17.02 -9.11 -0.76
N PRO A 70 -17.64 -8.76 0.38
CA PRO A 70 -17.79 -9.68 1.49
C PRO A 70 -18.79 -10.79 1.10
N ARG A 71 -18.45 -12.04 1.41
CA ARG A 71 -19.40 -13.16 1.38
C ARG A 71 -20.52 -12.85 2.38
N HIS A 72 -21.72 -12.57 1.91
CA HIS A 72 -22.92 -12.62 2.74
C HIS A 72 -23.88 -13.66 2.18
N GLY A 73 -23.99 -14.76 2.91
CA GLY A 73 -25.06 -15.73 2.76
C GLY A 73 -26.35 -15.20 3.39
N ARG A 74 -27.45 -15.38 2.68
CA ARG A 74 -28.75 -15.88 3.14
C ARG A 74 -29.75 -15.74 1.99
N ALA A 75 -29.94 -16.83 1.25
CA ALA A 75 -31.14 -16.97 0.44
C ALA A 75 -32.28 -17.42 1.36
N SER A 76 -33.17 -16.50 1.71
CA SER A 76 -34.50 -16.83 2.22
C SER A 76 -35.48 -16.74 1.05
N PRO A 77 -36.14 -17.83 0.63
CA PRO A 77 -37.28 -17.69 -0.27
C PRO A 77 -38.51 -17.29 0.55
N ARG A 78 -38.98 -16.06 0.37
CA ARG A 78 -40.37 -15.68 0.62
C ARG A 78 -41.17 -16.06 -0.63
N PHE A 79 -42.01 -17.08 -0.53
CA PHE A 79 -43.14 -17.25 -1.44
C PHE A 79 -44.41 -17.34 -0.59
N GLY A 80 -45.08 -16.20 -0.40
CA GLY A 80 -46.52 -16.10 -0.63
C GLY A 80 -46.66 -15.54 -2.05
N ALA A 81 -47.65 -15.84 -2.87
CA ALA A 81 -49.03 -16.30 -2.70
C ALA A 81 -49.50 -16.74 -4.12
N PRO A 82 -50.78 -16.93 -4.44
CA PRO A 82 -51.94 -17.33 -3.64
C PRO A 82 -52.37 -18.78 -3.88
#